data_AF-A0A482UL12-F1
#
_entry.id   AF-A0A482UL12-F1
#
_cell.length_a   1.000
_cell.length_b   1.000
_cell.length_c   1.000
_cell.angle_alpha   90.00
_cell.angle_beta   90.00
_cell.angle_gamma   90.00
#
_symmetry.space_group_name_H-M   'P 1'
#
loop_
_entity.id
_entity.type
_entity.pdbx_description
1 polymer ?
#
loop_
_entity_poly.entity_id
_entity_poly.type
_entity_poly.pdbx_seq_one_letter_code
_entity_poly.pdbx_strand_id
1 'polypeptide(L)'
;MVEKTGLDDMDGSKLIDIISDPAVYHRTLIEGIRQAKASVILSALYIGTEKTKEKELIQAIAESLADESRPNLEIALLLDYSRTKRAFASFEAVFRPLTKLTRNSHRLHIWLYELLSQRANQGGIREKLVNCLPPQVKEVLGVYHSKFAVFDDKTAILTGANLSEEYFVQRQDRYYIIRYQQVVKFLSGYAKFLGADSHVYQHGVLQQPKQNLSNGDVRKGIEKLLEDCMKGDKVGAMGK
;
A
#
# COMPACT_ATOMS: atom_id res chain seq x y z
N MET A 1 19.45 -34.87 -5.51
CA MET A 1 18.95 -34.44 -4.19
C MET A 1 18.11 -33.21 -4.42
N VAL A 2 16.79 -33.33 -4.27
CA VAL A 2 15.90 -32.17 -4.26
C VAL A 2 16.06 -31.54 -2.87
N GLU A 3 16.61 -30.33 -2.81
CA GLU A 3 16.62 -29.53 -1.58
C GLU A 3 15.16 -29.31 -1.18
N LYS A 4 14.73 -29.98 -0.10
CA LYS A 4 13.48 -29.66 0.57
C LYS A 4 13.63 -28.26 1.14
N THR A 5 12.96 -27.29 0.53
CA THR A 5 12.74 -25.99 1.15
C THR A 5 11.88 -26.22 2.40
N GLY A 6 12.11 -25.49 3.49
CA GLY A 6 11.36 -25.63 4.77
C GLY A 6 9.86 -25.32 4.68
N LEU A 7 9.31 -25.26 3.46
CA LEU A 7 7.90 -25.17 3.12
C LEU A 7 7.17 -26.51 3.27
N ASP A 8 7.88 -27.65 3.18
CA ASP A 8 7.27 -29.00 3.23
C ASP A 8 6.71 -29.38 4.62
N ASP A 9 7.13 -28.69 5.70
CA ASP A 9 6.75 -28.99 7.09
C ASP A 9 5.71 -28.01 7.68
N MET A 10 5.26 -27.02 6.90
CA MET A 10 4.22 -26.06 7.32
C MET A 10 2.89 -26.46 6.69
N ASP A 11 1.87 -26.68 7.53
CA ASP A 11 0.49 -26.84 7.08
C ASP A 11 0.03 -25.53 6.40
N GLY A 12 0.19 -25.48 5.07
CA GLY A 12 -0.08 -24.30 4.25
C GLY A 12 -1.51 -23.78 4.39
N SER A 13 -2.45 -24.64 4.83
CA SER A 13 -3.84 -24.27 5.11
C SER A 13 -3.98 -23.30 6.30
N LYS A 14 -3.00 -23.25 7.21
CA LYS A 14 -3.00 -22.32 8.35
C LYS A 14 -2.41 -20.95 8.01
N LEU A 15 -1.69 -20.85 6.88
CA LEU A 15 -0.97 -19.64 6.48
C LEU A 15 -1.79 -18.72 5.59
N ILE A 16 -2.82 -19.24 4.92
CA ILE A 16 -3.65 -18.47 3.98
C ILE A 16 -5.14 -18.74 4.26
N ASP A 17 -5.90 -17.67 4.50
CA ASP A 17 -7.37 -17.72 4.51
C ASP A 17 -7.93 -16.92 3.34
N ILE A 18 -9.14 -17.29 2.89
CA ILE A 18 -9.84 -16.60 1.80
C ILE A 18 -11.09 -15.94 2.38
N ILE A 19 -11.25 -14.65 2.13
CA ILE A 19 -12.52 -13.95 2.36
C ILE A 19 -13.32 -13.98 1.06
N SER A 20 -14.61 -14.30 1.14
CA SER A 20 -15.50 -14.39 -0.03
C SER A 20 -16.53 -13.28 -0.12
N ASP A 21 -16.59 -12.37 0.87
CA ASP A 21 -17.63 -11.35 0.98
C ASP A 21 -17.02 -9.95 1.17
N PRO A 22 -17.45 -8.93 0.41
CA PRO A 22 -16.89 -7.57 0.49
C PRO A 22 -17.14 -6.89 1.84
N ALA A 23 -18.26 -7.19 2.52
CA ALA A 23 -18.52 -6.63 3.84
C ALA A 23 -17.66 -7.30 4.92
N VAL A 24 -17.36 -8.60 4.79
CA VAL A 24 -16.35 -9.27 5.61
C VAL A 24 -14.98 -8.65 5.38
N TYR A 25 -14.58 -8.43 4.12
CA TYR A 25 -13.31 -7.75 3.80
C TYR A 25 -13.21 -6.38 4.46
N HIS A 26 -14.25 -5.55 4.34
CA HIS A 26 -14.30 -4.24 4.98
C HIS A 26 -14.14 -4.34 6.50
N ARG A 27 -14.88 -5.24 7.17
CA ARG A 27 -14.73 -5.44 8.61
C ARG A 27 -13.32 -5.89 9.01
N THR A 28 -12.76 -6.87 8.30
CA THR A 28 -11.39 -7.37 8.57
C THR A 28 -10.35 -6.25 8.40
N LEU A 29 -10.51 -5.40 7.40
CA LEU A 29 -9.65 -4.23 7.20
C LEU A 29 -9.73 -3.25 8.39
N ILE A 30 -10.94 -2.91 8.84
CA ILE A 30 -11.17 -2.00 9.98
C ILE A 30 -10.62 -2.58 11.28
N GLU A 31 -10.88 -3.86 11.54
CA GLU A 31 -10.38 -4.56 12.71
C GLU A 31 -8.85 -4.61 12.73
N GLY A 32 -8.22 -4.89 11.59
CA GLY A 32 -6.77 -4.87 11.45
C GLY A 32 -6.17 -3.50 11.80
N ILE A 33 -6.78 -2.41 11.32
CA ILE A 33 -6.35 -1.04 11.64
C ILE A 33 -6.47 -0.78 13.15
N ARG A 34 -7.61 -1.14 13.75
CA ARG A 34 -7.89 -0.90 15.16
C ARG A 34 -7.02 -1.71 16.11
N GLN A 35 -6.61 -2.91 15.71
CA GLN A 35 -5.83 -3.82 16.55
C GLN A 35 -4.32 -3.69 16.38
N ALA A 36 -3.86 -3.14 15.25
CA ALA A 36 -2.44 -2.95 14.99
C ALA A 36 -1.77 -2.09 16.07
N LYS A 37 -0.57 -2.50 16.49
CA LYS A 37 0.18 -1.87 17.59
C LYS A 37 1.42 -1.12 17.12
N ALA A 38 1.99 -1.52 15.99
CA ALA A 38 3.26 -1.02 15.50
C ALA A 38 3.14 -0.41 14.10
N SER A 39 2.48 -1.10 13.16
CA SER A 39 2.42 -0.62 11.78
C SER A 39 1.14 -1.03 11.05
N VAL A 40 0.64 -0.12 10.22
CA VAL A 40 -0.39 -0.40 9.22
C VAL A 40 0.08 0.15 7.88
N ILE A 41 0.01 -0.66 6.83
CA ILE A 41 0.25 -0.23 5.45
C ILE A 41 -1.00 -0.54 4.66
N LEU A 42 -1.62 0.46 4.04
CA LEU A 42 -2.73 0.28 3.11
C LEU A 42 -2.29 0.70 1.71
N SER A 43 -2.27 -0.25 0.80
CA SER A 43 -1.92 -0.05 -0.60
C SER A 43 -3.17 -0.19 -1.47
N ALA A 44 -3.47 0.83 -2.28
CA ALA A 44 -4.60 0.82 -3.20
C ALA A 44 -4.37 1.75 -4.40
N LEU A 45 -5.27 1.76 -5.40
CA LEU A 45 -5.18 2.78 -6.45
C LEU A 45 -5.60 4.16 -5.94
N TYR A 46 -6.69 4.19 -5.17
CA TYR A 46 -7.30 5.40 -4.63
C TYR A 46 -8.15 5.04 -3.40
N ILE A 47 -8.52 6.06 -2.64
CA ILE A 47 -9.59 6.02 -1.63
C ILE A 47 -10.82 6.67 -2.24
N GLY A 48 -12.01 6.09 -2.06
CA GLY A 48 -13.27 6.56 -2.63
C GLY A 48 -13.80 7.87 -2.01
N THR A 49 -14.98 8.32 -2.47
CA THR A 49 -15.46 9.69 -2.28
C THR A 49 -16.20 9.95 -0.95
N GLU A 50 -15.60 9.55 0.17
CA GLU A 50 -16.16 9.77 1.52
C GLU A 50 -17.63 9.36 1.69
N LYS A 51 -18.03 8.23 1.09
CA LYS A 51 -19.30 7.61 1.43
C LYS A 51 -19.18 6.91 2.79
N THR A 52 -20.24 6.21 3.21
CA THR A 52 -20.34 5.70 4.59
C THR A 52 -19.15 4.79 4.94
N LYS A 53 -18.77 3.89 4.02
CA LYS A 53 -17.69 2.93 4.27
C LYS A 53 -16.27 3.51 4.25
N GLU A 54 -16.01 4.51 3.42
CA GLU A 54 -14.74 5.25 3.45
C GLU A 54 -14.62 6.12 4.71
N LYS A 55 -15.73 6.69 5.20
CA LYS A 55 -15.76 7.41 6.48
C LYS A 55 -15.42 6.48 7.63
N GLU A 56 -15.96 5.26 7.67
CA GLU A 56 -15.61 4.24 8.67
C GLU A 56 -14.10 3.92 8.64
N LEU A 57 -13.50 3.80 7.44
CA LEU A 57 -12.06 3.58 7.28
C LEU A 57 -11.22 4.73 7.82
N ILE A 58 -11.54 5.95 7.41
CA ILE A 58 -10.85 7.17 7.86
C ILE A 58 -10.98 7.33 9.38
N GLN A 59 -12.17 7.05 9.92
CA GLN A 59 -12.43 7.11 11.35
C GLN A 59 -11.58 6.08 12.12
N ALA A 60 -11.47 4.84 11.62
CA ALA A 60 -10.62 3.82 12.25
C ALA A 60 -9.13 4.23 12.28
N ILE A 61 -8.64 4.87 11.21
CA ILE A 61 -7.29 5.44 11.15
C ILE A 61 -7.14 6.56 12.19
N ALA A 62 -8.11 7.48 12.24
CA ALA A 62 -8.12 8.61 13.18
C ALA A 62 -8.09 8.13 14.64
N GLU A 63 -8.98 7.21 14.99
CA GLU A 63 -9.07 6.60 16.32
C GLU A 63 -7.76 5.90 16.70
N SER A 64 -7.17 5.16 15.77
CA SER A 64 -5.93 4.42 16.06
C SER A 64 -4.72 5.33 16.25
N LEU A 65 -4.66 6.44 15.52
CA LEU A 65 -3.64 7.46 15.74
C LEU A 65 -3.89 8.27 17.01
N ALA A 66 -5.14 8.51 17.41
CA ALA A 66 -5.47 9.24 18.64
C ALA A 66 -5.22 8.42 19.92
N ASP A 67 -5.11 7.10 19.81
CA ASP A 67 -4.89 6.19 20.93
C ASP A 67 -3.46 6.31 21.49
N GLU A 68 -3.35 6.97 22.65
CA GLU A 68 -2.08 7.19 23.35
C GLU A 68 -1.43 5.90 23.89
N SER A 69 -2.17 4.79 23.97
CA SER A 69 -1.60 3.49 24.36
C SER A 69 -0.68 2.88 23.28
N ARG A 70 -0.73 3.43 22.06
CA ARG A 70 0.06 3.01 20.89
C ARG A 70 0.89 4.17 20.33
N PRO A 71 1.84 4.73 21.12
CA PRO A 71 2.59 5.93 20.72
C PRO A 71 3.49 5.67 19.49
N ASN A 72 3.86 4.42 19.23
CA ASN A 72 4.74 4.02 18.14
C ASN A 72 3.99 3.51 16.90
N LEU A 73 2.66 3.51 16.90
CA LEU A 73 1.89 3.05 15.74
C LEU A 73 2.08 4.00 14.56
N GLU A 74 2.63 3.50 13.46
CA GLU A 74 2.70 4.20 12.18
C GLU A 74 1.66 3.66 11.20
N ILE A 75 1.04 4.56 10.43
CA ILE A 75 0.08 4.20 9.38
C ILE A 75 0.55 4.82 8.06
N ALA A 76 0.72 4.00 7.03
CA ALA A 76 1.09 4.43 5.69
C ALA A 76 0.00 4.10 4.66
N LEU A 77 -0.35 5.09 3.86
CA LEU A 77 -1.23 4.96 2.70
C LEU A 77 -0.38 5.06 1.43
N LEU A 78 -0.28 3.98 0.66
CA LEU A 78 0.41 3.95 -0.64
C LEU A 78 -0.64 3.92 -1.75
N LEU A 79 -0.78 5.03 -2.46
CA LEU A 79 -1.80 5.23 -3.48
C LEU A 79 -1.19 5.58 -4.84
N ASP A 80 -1.95 5.39 -5.91
CA ASP A 80 -1.55 5.84 -7.24
C ASP A 80 -1.86 7.34 -7.41
N TYR A 81 -0.83 8.10 -7.76
CA TYR A 81 -0.92 9.55 -7.90
C TYR A 81 -1.92 9.98 -8.99
N SER A 82 -1.85 9.34 -10.17
CA SER A 82 -2.66 9.70 -11.33
C SER A 82 -4.14 9.34 -11.13
N ARG A 83 -4.41 8.17 -10.52
CA ARG A 83 -5.78 7.72 -10.21
C ARG A 83 -6.41 8.57 -9.12
N THR A 84 -5.65 8.96 -8.11
CA THR A 84 -6.14 9.86 -7.05
C THR A 84 -6.50 11.24 -7.61
N LYS A 85 -5.72 11.79 -8.56
CA LYS A 85 -6.08 13.04 -9.26
C LYS A 85 -7.35 12.95 -10.11
N ARG A 86 -7.61 11.79 -10.73
CA ARG A 86 -8.77 11.64 -11.63
C ARG A 86 -10.05 11.39 -10.86
N ALA A 87 -9.96 10.59 -9.79
CA ALA A 87 -11.13 10.27 -8.97
C ALA A 87 -11.70 11.51 -8.27
N PHE A 88 -10.95 12.63 -8.20
CA PHE A 88 -11.32 13.79 -7.41
C PHE A 88 -10.89 15.13 -8.02
N ALA A 89 -11.68 16.17 -7.76
CA ALA A 89 -11.38 17.53 -8.22
C ALA A 89 -10.10 18.13 -7.60
N SER A 90 -9.72 17.71 -6.38
CA SER A 90 -8.45 18.09 -5.75
C SER A 90 -8.00 17.05 -4.73
N PHE A 91 -6.68 16.90 -4.54
CA PHE A 91 -6.11 16.07 -3.48
C PHE A 91 -6.55 16.51 -2.09
N GLU A 92 -6.69 17.82 -1.90
CA GLU A 92 -7.21 18.38 -0.66
C GLU A 92 -8.60 17.87 -0.34
N ALA A 93 -9.47 17.64 -1.33
CA ALA A 93 -10.79 17.10 -1.09
C ALA A 93 -10.75 15.64 -0.61
N VAL A 94 -9.89 14.80 -1.22
CA VAL A 94 -9.71 13.38 -0.82
C VAL A 94 -9.20 13.27 0.61
N PHE A 95 -8.22 14.10 0.91
CA PHE A 95 -7.46 13.99 2.13
C PHE A 95 -7.97 14.94 3.20
N ARG A 96 -8.95 15.82 2.99
CA ARG A 96 -9.41 16.80 3.98
C ARG A 96 -9.66 16.20 5.38
N PRO A 97 -10.31 15.02 5.52
CA PRO A 97 -10.45 14.37 6.83
C PRO A 97 -9.10 13.92 7.40
N LEU A 98 -8.22 13.41 6.54
CA LEU A 98 -6.87 12.96 6.86
C LEU A 98 -5.89 14.13 7.07
N THR A 99 -6.13 15.33 6.51
CA THR A 99 -5.26 16.49 6.60
C THR A 99 -5.16 16.96 8.04
N LYS A 100 -6.29 16.95 8.79
CA LYS A 100 -6.29 17.23 10.23
C LYS A 100 -5.43 16.23 10.99
N LEU A 101 -5.46 14.94 10.61
CA LEU A 101 -4.64 13.91 11.22
C LEU A 101 -3.15 14.07 10.88
N THR A 102 -2.81 14.33 9.62
CA THR A 102 -1.41 14.55 9.18
C THR A 102 -0.77 15.78 9.82
N ARG A 103 -1.55 16.79 10.19
CA ARG A 103 -1.04 17.98 10.90
C ARG A 103 -0.69 17.70 12.35
N ASN A 104 -1.37 16.73 12.95
CA ASN A 104 -1.26 16.43 14.37
C ASN A 104 -0.43 15.17 14.65
N SER A 105 -0.03 14.45 13.60
CA SER A 105 0.68 13.18 13.76
C SER A 105 1.71 12.99 12.65
N HIS A 106 2.98 12.94 13.06
CA HIS A 106 4.10 12.49 12.21
C HIS A 106 4.01 10.99 11.87
N ARG A 107 3.04 10.27 12.47
CA ARG A 107 2.85 8.82 12.32
C ARG A 107 1.93 8.44 11.16
N LEU A 108 1.35 9.41 10.45
CA LEU A 108 0.56 9.16 9.24
C LEU A 108 1.36 9.55 8.00
N HIS A 109 1.64 8.57 7.15
CA HIS A 109 2.33 8.75 5.88
C HIS A 109 1.36 8.56 4.72
N ILE A 110 1.31 9.52 3.80
CA ILE A 110 0.50 9.42 2.57
C ILE A 110 1.45 9.53 1.38
N TRP A 111 1.70 8.38 0.76
CA TRP A 111 2.59 8.21 -0.40
C TRP A 111 1.75 8.09 -1.66
N LEU A 112 2.01 8.95 -2.63
CA LEU A 112 1.39 8.95 -3.94
C LEU A 112 2.43 8.57 -4.99
N TYR A 113 2.46 7.28 -5.33
CA TYR A 113 3.40 6.73 -6.28
C TYR A 113 2.94 6.99 -7.71
N GLU A 114 3.87 7.39 -8.58
CA GLU A 114 3.57 7.68 -9.98
C GLU A 114 4.49 6.87 -10.90
N LEU A 115 3.95 5.79 -11.47
CA LEU A 115 4.72 4.90 -12.35
C LEU A 115 5.20 5.60 -13.64
N LEU A 116 4.48 6.64 -14.10
CA LEU A 116 4.78 7.34 -15.36
C LEU A 116 5.78 8.48 -15.23
N SER A 117 5.92 9.08 -14.04
CA SER A 117 6.95 10.10 -13.78
C SER A 117 8.35 9.53 -14.04
N GLN A 118 8.55 8.24 -13.72
CA GLN A 118 9.78 7.50 -14.02
C GLN A 118 10.08 7.33 -15.52
N ARG A 119 9.08 7.48 -16.40
CA ARG A 119 9.28 7.51 -17.86
C ARG A 119 9.55 8.91 -18.41
N ALA A 120 9.01 9.94 -17.76
CA ALA A 120 9.10 11.33 -18.19
C ALA A 120 10.43 11.99 -17.78
N ASN A 121 11.06 11.56 -16.68
CA ASN A 121 12.29 12.14 -16.14
C ASN A 121 13.59 11.77 -16.88
N GLN A 122 13.52 11.38 -18.15
CA GLN A 122 14.71 11.30 -19.02
C GLN A 122 15.09 12.66 -19.63
N GLY A 123 14.33 13.72 -19.34
CA GLY A 123 14.55 15.07 -19.88
C GLY A 123 14.24 15.19 -21.38
N GLY A 124 13.96 16.41 -21.81
CA GLY A 124 13.82 16.75 -23.24
C GLY A 124 12.41 16.55 -23.82
N ILE A 125 12.34 16.34 -25.14
CA ILE A 125 11.09 16.32 -25.92
C ILE A 125 10.12 15.23 -25.42
N ARG A 126 10.65 14.13 -24.87
CA ARG A 126 9.85 13.01 -24.34
C ARG A 126 9.04 13.37 -23.10
N GLU A 127 9.58 14.17 -22.18
CA GLU A 127 8.87 14.61 -20.97
C GLU A 127 7.65 15.47 -21.35
N LYS A 128 7.87 16.45 -22.25
CA LYS A 128 6.79 17.31 -22.77
C LYS A 128 5.73 16.48 -23.49
N LEU A 129 6.14 15.54 -24.34
CA LEU A 129 5.22 14.65 -25.04
C LEU A 129 4.38 13.81 -24.06
N VAL A 130 5.00 13.17 -23.07
CA VAL A 130 4.30 12.36 -22.06
C VAL A 130 3.34 13.23 -21.25
N ASN A 131 3.75 14.43 -20.84
CA ASN A 131 2.89 15.35 -20.09
C ASN A 131 1.68 15.83 -20.91
N CYS A 132 1.83 15.97 -22.23
CA CYS A 132 0.76 16.32 -23.17
C CYS A 132 -0.18 15.15 -23.52
N LEU A 133 0.13 13.91 -23.12
CA LEU A 133 -0.73 12.76 -23.43
C LEU A 133 -2.06 12.84 -22.67
N PRO A 134 -3.18 12.42 -23.31
CA PRO A 134 -4.44 12.25 -22.63
C PRO A 134 -4.32 11.30 -21.44
N PRO A 135 -5.07 11.54 -20.35
CA PRO A 135 -5.02 10.69 -19.15
C PRO A 135 -5.25 9.19 -19.43
N GLN A 136 -6.05 8.84 -20.44
CA GLN A 136 -6.33 7.46 -20.85
C GLN A 136 -5.10 6.78 -21.46
N VAL A 137 -4.28 7.52 -22.22
CA VAL A 137 -3.05 7.00 -22.82
C VAL A 137 -1.97 6.84 -21.75
N LYS A 138 -1.90 7.77 -20.79
CA LYS A 138 -1.05 7.63 -19.60
C LYS A 138 -1.34 6.32 -18.87
N GLU A 139 -2.60 5.94 -18.70
CA GLU A 139 -2.97 4.66 -18.06
C GLU A 139 -2.49 3.42 -18.81
N VAL A 140 -2.54 3.43 -20.16
CA VAL A 140 -1.99 2.35 -20.99
C VAL A 140 -0.47 2.23 -20.83
N LEU A 141 0.20 3.36 -20.57
CA LEU A 141 1.64 3.40 -20.35
C LEU A 141 2.06 2.92 -18.95
N GLY A 142 1.12 2.76 -18.02
CA GLY A 142 1.35 2.08 -16.73
C GLY A 142 0.73 2.80 -15.54
N VAL A 143 0.14 2.02 -14.63
CA VAL A 143 -0.29 2.48 -13.30
C VAL A 143 0.23 1.52 -12.22
N TYR A 144 0.39 2.04 -11.01
CA TYR A 144 0.59 1.20 -9.85
C TYR A 144 -0.63 0.29 -9.69
N HIS A 145 -0.49 -1.02 -9.51
CA HIS A 145 -1.65 -1.93 -9.44
C HIS A 145 -1.73 -2.77 -8.19
N SER A 146 -0.71 -2.71 -7.33
CA SER A 146 -0.61 -3.54 -6.13
C SER A 146 -1.58 -3.03 -5.07
N LYS A 147 -2.48 -3.92 -4.60
CA LYS A 147 -3.41 -3.59 -3.52
C LYS A 147 -3.30 -4.63 -2.44
N PHE A 148 -3.04 -4.15 -1.24
CA PHE A 148 -2.87 -4.99 -0.08
C PHE A 148 -2.95 -4.16 1.19
N ALA A 149 -3.25 -4.82 2.30
CA ALA A 149 -3.05 -4.26 3.63
C ALA A 149 -1.99 -5.08 4.36
N VAL A 150 -1.17 -4.44 5.20
CA VAL A 150 -0.28 -5.14 6.15
C VAL A 150 -0.52 -4.57 7.54
N PHE A 151 -0.58 -5.46 8.53
CA PHE A 151 -0.75 -5.13 9.94
C PHE A 151 0.38 -5.74 10.77
N ASP A 152 1.10 -4.89 11.51
CA ASP A 152 2.19 -5.23 12.43
C ASP A 152 3.30 -6.11 11.84
N ASP A 153 3.52 -6.04 10.52
CA ASP A 153 4.40 -6.94 9.76
C ASP A 153 4.11 -8.44 10.02
N LYS A 154 2.89 -8.78 10.46
CA LYS A 154 2.48 -10.15 10.84
C LYS A 154 1.44 -10.74 9.91
N THR A 155 0.48 -9.93 9.49
CA THR A 155 -0.64 -10.35 8.66
C THR A 155 -0.77 -9.40 7.48
N ALA A 156 -0.91 -9.95 6.28
CA ALA A 156 -1.24 -9.19 5.09
C ALA A 156 -2.61 -9.61 4.55
N ILE A 157 -3.30 -8.69 3.89
CA ILE A 157 -4.45 -8.98 3.03
C ILE A 157 -4.02 -8.63 1.61
N LEU A 158 -3.90 -9.61 0.72
CA LEU A 158 -3.76 -9.36 -0.71
C LEU A 158 -5.14 -9.25 -1.34
N THR A 159 -5.37 -8.21 -2.14
CA THR A 159 -6.70 -7.98 -2.72
C THR A 159 -6.66 -7.34 -4.11
N GLY A 160 -7.74 -7.47 -4.88
CA GLY A 160 -8.00 -6.64 -6.06
C GLY A 160 -8.82 -5.38 -5.77
N ALA A 161 -9.34 -5.24 -4.55
CA ALA A 161 -10.25 -4.17 -4.15
C ALA A 161 -9.54 -2.84 -3.85
N ASN A 162 -10.11 -1.74 -4.35
CA ASN A 162 -9.73 -0.39 -3.91
C ASN A 162 -10.44 -0.03 -2.60
N LEU A 163 -10.01 1.09 -1.99
CA LEU A 163 -10.56 1.57 -0.73
C LEU A 163 -11.81 2.43 -0.98
N SER A 164 -12.87 1.86 -1.54
CA SER A 164 -14.12 2.57 -1.82
C SER A 164 -15.37 1.73 -1.53
N GLU A 165 -16.50 2.40 -1.25
CA GLU A 165 -17.77 1.77 -0.85
C GLU A 165 -18.24 0.69 -1.83
N GLU A 166 -18.05 0.90 -3.14
CA GLU A 166 -18.37 -0.11 -4.15
C GLU A 166 -17.70 -1.46 -3.83
N TYR A 167 -16.42 -1.47 -3.46
CA TYR A 167 -15.65 -2.67 -3.10
C TYR A 167 -15.89 -3.16 -1.67
N PHE A 168 -16.51 -2.33 -0.83
CA PHE A 168 -16.85 -2.67 0.55
C PHE A 168 -18.28 -3.23 0.69
N VAL A 169 -19.13 -3.07 -0.33
CA VAL A 169 -20.55 -3.44 -0.25
C VAL A 169 -21.00 -4.31 -1.42
N GLN A 170 -20.70 -3.94 -2.66
CA GLN A 170 -21.38 -4.50 -3.84
C GLN A 170 -20.46 -5.34 -4.72
N ARG A 171 -19.20 -4.92 -4.86
CA ARG A 171 -18.22 -5.53 -5.76
C ARG A 171 -17.33 -6.48 -4.99
N GLN A 172 -17.57 -7.77 -5.21
CA GLN A 172 -16.70 -8.83 -4.71
C GLN A 172 -15.41 -8.88 -5.53
N ASP A 173 -14.28 -8.96 -4.84
CA ASP A 173 -12.97 -9.25 -5.41
C ASP A 173 -12.36 -10.48 -4.72
N ARG A 174 -11.10 -10.78 -5.02
CA ARG A 174 -10.31 -11.79 -4.32
C ARG A 174 -9.65 -11.14 -3.11
N TYR A 175 -9.69 -11.84 -1.98
CA TYR A 175 -9.12 -11.39 -0.72
C TYR A 175 -8.41 -12.56 -0.05
N TYR A 176 -7.10 -12.48 0.09
CA TYR A 176 -6.28 -13.51 0.71
C TYR A 176 -5.64 -12.96 1.97
N ILE A 177 -6.01 -13.49 3.14
CA ILE A 177 -5.31 -13.22 4.39
C ILE A 177 -4.07 -14.10 4.39
N ILE A 178 -2.89 -13.51 4.55
CA ILE A 178 -1.60 -14.19 4.53
C ILE A 178 -0.89 -13.93 5.86
N ARG A 179 -0.50 -15.01 6.53
CA ARG A 179 0.31 -14.97 7.78
C ARG A 179 1.72 -15.51 7.58
N TYR A 180 2.12 -15.69 6.33
CA TYR A 180 3.47 -16.13 5.97
C TYR A 180 4.46 -14.96 6.02
N GLN A 181 5.35 -14.98 7.03
CA GLN A 181 6.20 -13.85 7.40
C GLN A 181 7.06 -13.30 6.27
N GLN A 182 7.55 -14.14 5.36
CA GLN A 182 8.38 -13.67 4.24
C GLN A 182 7.59 -12.82 3.26
N VAL A 183 6.36 -13.24 2.92
CA VAL A 183 5.48 -12.46 2.05
C VAL A 183 5.08 -11.17 2.74
N VAL A 184 4.75 -11.21 4.03
CA VAL A 184 4.36 -10.00 4.77
C VAL A 184 5.52 -8.99 4.83
N LYS A 185 6.73 -9.45 5.18
CA LYS A 185 7.94 -8.60 5.18
C LYS A 185 8.26 -8.05 3.80
N PHE A 186 8.12 -8.87 2.75
CA PHE A 186 8.31 -8.42 1.38
C PHE A 186 7.34 -7.30 1.03
N LEU A 187 6.04 -7.45 1.31
CA LEU A 187 5.02 -6.44 1.03
C LEU A 187 5.27 -5.15 1.80
N SER A 188 5.67 -5.23 3.07
CA SER A 188 6.05 -4.07 3.86
C SER A 188 7.29 -3.37 3.31
N GLY A 189 8.33 -4.13 2.95
CA GLY A 189 9.55 -3.61 2.34
C GLY A 189 9.28 -2.96 0.99
N TYR A 190 8.46 -3.62 0.15
CA TYR A 190 8.01 -3.11 -1.14
C TYR A 190 7.27 -1.79 -1.00
N ALA A 191 6.31 -1.70 -0.07
CA ALA A 191 5.57 -0.45 0.16
C ALA A 191 6.49 0.69 0.63
N LYS A 192 7.40 0.41 1.58
CA LYS A 192 8.37 1.39 2.08
C LYS A 192 9.34 1.86 0.99
N PHE A 193 9.79 0.93 0.14
CA PHE A 193 10.67 1.24 -0.99
C PHE A 193 9.98 2.15 -2.00
N LEU A 194 8.75 1.83 -2.41
CA LEU A 194 7.98 2.72 -3.30
C LEU A 194 7.63 4.04 -2.63
N GLY A 195 7.32 4.02 -1.33
CA GLY A 195 7.04 5.21 -0.53
C GLY A 195 8.21 6.21 -0.52
N ALA A 196 9.45 5.72 -0.53
CA ALA A 196 10.65 6.57 -0.59
C ALA A 196 10.81 7.32 -1.93
N ASP A 197 10.23 6.79 -3.02
CA ASP A 197 10.21 7.37 -4.37
C ASP A 197 8.83 7.97 -4.73
N SER A 198 7.94 8.12 -3.75
CA SER A 198 6.59 8.67 -3.96
C SER A 198 6.53 10.16 -3.66
N HIS A 199 5.53 10.84 -4.24
CA HIS A 199 5.14 12.14 -3.71
C HIS A 199 4.58 11.95 -2.29
N VAL A 200 4.87 12.89 -1.40
CA VAL A 200 4.43 12.80 0.00
C VAL A 200 3.40 13.88 0.27
N TYR A 201 2.19 13.50 0.69
CA TYR A 201 1.18 14.45 1.15
C TYR A 201 1.23 14.58 2.66
N GLN A 202 1.67 15.73 3.15
CA GLN A 202 1.80 15.99 4.59
C GLN A 202 1.47 17.44 4.92
N HIS A 203 0.81 17.68 6.05
CA HIS A 203 0.40 19.02 6.51
C HIS A 203 -0.52 19.80 5.55
N GLY A 204 -1.14 19.12 4.58
CA GLY A 204 -1.94 19.75 3.53
C GLY A 204 -1.16 20.10 2.27
N VAL A 205 0.14 19.78 2.23
CA VAL A 205 1.03 20.12 1.11
C VAL A 205 1.49 18.84 0.44
N LEU A 206 1.45 18.83 -0.90
CA LEU A 206 2.03 17.78 -1.71
C LEU A 206 3.51 18.10 -1.98
N GLN A 207 4.39 17.21 -1.53
CA GLN A 207 5.84 17.29 -1.74
C GLN A 207 6.24 16.35 -2.89
N GLN A 208 7.18 16.79 -3.72
CA GLN A 208 7.74 15.97 -4.80
C GLN A 208 8.57 14.80 -4.24
N PRO A 209 8.73 13.71 -5.01
CA PRO A 209 9.62 12.62 -4.64
C PRO A 209 11.03 13.11 -4.33
N LYS A 210 11.62 12.60 -3.24
CA LYS A 210 13.02 12.90 -2.90
C LYS A 210 14.01 12.19 -3.82
N GLN A 211 13.60 11.03 -4.30
CA GLN A 211 14.33 10.21 -5.25
C GLN A 211 13.63 10.29 -6.60
N ASN A 212 14.36 9.94 -7.65
CA ASN A 212 13.82 9.90 -9.00
C ASN A 212 14.30 8.62 -9.67
N LEU A 213 13.87 7.49 -9.10
CA LEU A 213 14.35 6.18 -9.51
C LEU A 213 13.87 5.86 -10.93
N SER A 214 14.76 5.33 -11.76
CA SER A 214 14.34 4.79 -13.06
C SER A 214 13.61 3.46 -12.87
N ASN A 215 12.85 3.01 -13.88
CA ASN A 215 12.25 1.67 -13.88
C ASN A 215 13.28 0.55 -13.64
N GLY A 216 14.52 0.75 -14.12
CA GLY A 216 15.61 -0.19 -13.89
C GLY A 216 16.06 -0.23 -12.43
N ASP A 217 16.11 0.93 -11.77
CA ASP A 217 16.48 1.04 -10.36
C ASP A 217 15.38 0.48 -9.46
N VAL A 218 14.12 0.75 -9.77
CA VAL A 218 12.96 0.17 -9.08
C VAL A 218 12.99 -1.36 -9.19
N ARG A 219 13.20 -1.89 -10.40
CA ARG A 219 13.30 -3.33 -10.62
C ARG A 219 14.42 -3.96 -9.80
N LYS A 220 15.63 -3.40 -9.86
CA LYS A 220 16.78 -3.87 -9.08
C LYS A 220 16.52 -3.81 -7.57
N GLY A 221 15.87 -2.74 -7.10
CA GLY A 221 15.49 -2.58 -5.70
C GLY A 221 14.51 -3.66 -5.24
N ILE A 222 13.51 -3.98 -6.06
CA ILE A 222 12.54 -5.06 -5.79
C ILE A 222 13.22 -6.43 -5.82
N GLU A 223 14.09 -6.70 -6.80
CA GLU A 223 14.86 -7.95 -6.89
C GLU A 223 15.72 -8.14 -5.63
N LYS A 224 16.41 -7.08 -5.19
CA LYS A 224 17.18 -7.10 -3.94
C LYS A 224 16.30 -7.37 -2.71
N LEU A 225 15.13 -6.71 -2.60
CA LEU A 225 14.18 -6.95 -1.51
C LEU A 225 13.70 -8.41 -1.46
N LEU A 226 13.43 -9.01 -2.63
CA LEU A 226 13.07 -10.42 -2.74
C LEU A 226 14.21 -11.32 -2.26
N GLU A 227 15.44 -11.07 -2.72
CA GLU A 227 16.61 -11.83 -2.28
C GLU A 227 16.82 -11.75 -0.77
N ASP A 228 16.72 -10.56 -0.18
CA ASP A 228 16.92 -10.35 1.26
C ASP A 228 15.85 -11.09 2.08
N CYS A 229 14.59 -11.10 1.62
CA CYS A 229 13.51 -11.85 2.25
C CYS A 229 13.70 -13.37 2.16
N MET A 230 14.22 -13.86 1.03
CA MET A 230 14.51 -15.28 0.80
C MET A 230 15.74 -15.77 1.58
N LYS A 231 16.78 -14.94 1.72
CA LYS A 231 17.98 -15.28 2.50
C LYS A 231 17.69 -15.38 4.01
N GLY A 232 16.72 -14.63 4.52
CA GLY A 232 16.27 -14.72 5.91
C GLY A 232 15.72 -16.10 6.32
N ASP A 233 15.29 -16.93 5.36
CA ASP A 233 14.76 -18.28 5.61
C ASP A 233 15.87 -19.31 5.90
N LYS A 234 17.03 -19.16 5.23
CA LYS A 234 18.15 -20.10 5.35
C LYS A 234 18.82 -20.09 6.72
N VAL A 235 18.79 -18.94 7.41
CA VAL A 235 19.35 -18.81 8.77
C VAL A 235 18.41 -19.41 9.82
N GLY A 236 17.09 -19.40 9.59
CA GLY A 236 16.10 -20.03 10.48
C GLY A 236 16.04 -21.56 10.36
N ALA A 237 16.36 -22.10 9.19
CA ALA A 237 16.40 -23.55 8.93
C ALA A 237 17.69 -24.24 9.41
N MET A 238 18.78 -23.50 9.64
CA MET A 238 20.05 -24.02 10.17
C MET A 238 20.16 -23.97 11.71
N GLY A 239 19.12 -23.47 12.39
CA GLY A 239 19.11 -23.27 13.85
C GLY A 239 18.19 -24.21 14.64
N LYS A 240 17.85 -25.39 14.11
CA LYS A 240 17.16 -26.45 14.84
C LYS A 240 17.96 -27.74 14.83
#